data_AF-A0A7C1AI90-F1
#
_entry.id   AF-A0A7C1AI90-F1
#
_cell.length_a   1.000
_cell.length_b   1.000
_cell.length_c   1.000
_cell.angle_alpha   90.00
_cell.angle_beta   90.00
_cell.angle_gamma   90.00
#
_symmetry.space_group_name_H-M   'P 1'
#
loop_
_entity.id
_entity.type
_entity.pdbx_description
1 polymer ?
#
loop_
_entity_poly.entity_id
_entity_poly.type
_entity_poly.pdbx_seq_one_letter_code
_entity_poly.pdbx_strand_id
1 'polypeptide(L)'
;MKRIFSLIVFFIIFTCVFTAHAGNGKVITASWTYPEDIEIAGFRLYANHKLVQTFEDPALREWTGRIWVKDGDNIFGITAYTADGLESAFSNEVIVNYDFTPPAAPILTEIE
;
A
#
# COMPACT_ATOMS: atom_id res chain seq x y z
N MET A 1 -41.16 1.27 0.17
CA MET A 1 -40.35 0.80 -0.97
C MET A 1 -39.27 -0.12 -0.45
N LYS A 2 -39.46 -1.45 -0.57
CA LYS A 2 -38.44 -2.45 -0.20
C LYS A 2 -37.41 -2.47 -1.32
N ARG A 3 -36.24 -1.86 -1.10
CA ARG A 3 -35.11 -2.01 -2.02
C ARG A 3 -34.58 -3.42 -1.85
N ILE A 4 -34.92 -4.28 -2.80
CA ILE A 4 -34.39 -5.62 -2.95
C ILE A 4 -32.91 -5.43 -3.32
N PHE A 5 -32.04 -5.53 -2.32
CA PHE A 5 -30.59 -5.55 -2.53
C PHE A 5 -30.26 -6.86 -3.26
N SER A 6 -30.00 -6.72 -4.56
CA SER A 6 -29.69 -7.81 -5.47
C SER A 6 -28.43 -8.55 -5.00
N LEU A 7 -28.58 -9.82 -4.66
CA LEU A 7 -27.55 -10.77 -4.22
C LEU A 7 -26.63 -11.26 -5.36
N ILE A 8 -26.62 -10.58 -6.52
CA ILE A 8 -25.94 -11.03 -7.76
C ILE A 8 -25.01 -9.94 -8.33
N VAL A 9 -24.53 -9.01 -7.49
CA VAL A 9 -23.57 -7.97 -7.91
C VAL A 9 -22.47 -7.76 -6.85
N PHE A 10 -22.00 -8.85 -6.23
CA PHE A 10 -20.84 -8.83 -5.33
C PHE A 10 -19.53 -9.19 -6.07
N PHE A 11 -19.54 -9.02 -7.40
CA PHE A 11 -18.45 -9.34 -8.32
C PHE A 11 -18.33 -8.26 -9.42
N ILE A 12 -18.69 -7.01 -9.11
CA ILE A 12 -18.22 -5.86 -9.90
C ILE A 12 -16.89 -5.46 -9.30
N ILE A 13 -15.85 -5.66 -10.09
CA ILE A 13 -14.53 -5.02 -10.09
C ILE A 13 -14.59 -3.59 -9.49
N PHE A 14 -14.56 -3.49 -8.16
CA PHE A 14 -14.26 -2.26 -7.42
C PHE A 14 -12.75 -2.10 -7.48
N THR A 15 -12.26 -1.54 -8.59
CA THR A 15 -10.82 -1.49 -8.87
C THR A 15 -10.17 -0.47 -7.96
N CYS A 16 -9.69 -0.92 -6.79
CA CYS A 16 -8.67 -0.19 -6.06
C CYS A 16 -7.35 -0.38 -6.80
N VAL A 17 -6.87 0.68 -7.46
CA VAL A 17 -5.54 0.68 -8.08
C VAL A 17 -4.57 1.29 -7.08
N PHE A 18 -3.57 0.52 -6.70
CA PHE A 18 -2.51 0.93 -5.79
C PHE A 18 -1.20 1.13 -6.55
N THR A 19 -0.49 2.21 -6.23
CA THR A 19 0.82 2.54 -6.76
C THR A 19 1.74 2.91 -5.60
N ALA A 20 2.98 2.45 -5.63
CA ALA A 20 3.97 2.79 -4.62
C ALA A 20 5.37 2.90 -5.22
N HIS A 21 6.17 3.78 -4.63
CA HIS A 21 7.56 4.02 -5.01
C HIS A 21 8.43 4.15 -3.76
N ALA A 22 9.70 3.73 -3.87
CA ALA A 22 10.68 3.93 -2.83
C ALA A 22 11.03 5.42 -2.70
N GLY A 23 11.01 5.94 -1.47
CA GLY A 23 11.65 7.20 -1.10
C GLY A 23 13.06 6.98 -0.55
N ASN A 24 13.73 8.06 -0.14
CA ASN A 24 15.05 7.96 0.50
C ASN A 24 14.98 7.15 1.81
N GLY A 25 15.83 6.13 1.93
CA GLY A 25 15.86 5.25 3.10
C GLY A 25 14.63 4.35 3.19
N LYS A 26 14.09 4.15 4.41
CA LYS A 26 12.91 3.30 4.64
C LYS A 26 11.57 4.02 4.41
N VAL A 27 11.54 4.95 3.44
CA VAL A 27 10.36 5.76 3.11
C VAL A 27 9.66 5.16 1.90
N ILE A 28 8.33 5.21 1.91
CA ILE A 28 7.48 4.87 0.77
C ILE A 28 6.58 6.05 0.45
N THR A 29 6.38 6.30 -0.84
CA THR A 29 5.32 7.17 -1.35
C THR A 29 4.28 6.29 -2.00
N ALA A 30 3.08 6.27 -1.45
CA ALA A 30 1.97 5.44 -1.92
C ALA A 30 0.80 6.32 -2.36
N SER A 31 0.12 5.90 -3.42
CA SER A 31 -1.13 6.50 -3.87
C SER A 31 -2.10 5.43 -4.33
N TRP A 32 -3.39 5.69 -4.17
CA TRP A 32 -4.43 4.76 -4.55
C TRP A 32 -5.72 5.44 -4.97
N THR A 33 -6.48 4.73 -5.80
CA THR A 33 -7.87 5.09 -6.13
C THR A 33 -8.83 4.15 -5.40
N TYR A 34 -9.95 4.69 -4.94
CA TYR A 34 -11.04 3.91 -4.37
C TYR A 34 -12.37 4.60 -4.67
N PRO A 35 -13.45 3.87 -5.02
CA PRO A 35 -14.73 4.47 -5.37
C PRO A 35 -15.35 5.28 -4.23
N GLU A 36 -15.87 6.46 -4.57
CA GLU A 36 -16.39 7.43 -3.60
C GLU A 36 -17.83 7.12 -3.15
N ASP A 37 -18.55 6.30 -3.94
CA ASP A 37 -19.93 5.89 -3.64
C ASP A 37 -20.02 4.78 -2.56
N ILE A 38 -18.87 4.33 -2.03
CA ILE A 38 -18.82 3.39 -0.91
C ILE A 38 -18.46 4.14 0.36
N GLU A 39 -19.28 3.96 1.39
CA GLU A 39 -18.97 4.40 2.74
C GLU A 39 -17.91 3.48 3.37
N ILE A 40 -16.71 4.01 3.56
CA ILE A 40 -15.60 3.37 4.26
C ILE A 40 -15.21 4.21 5.48
N ALA A 41 -14.62 3.57 6.48
CA ALA A 41 -14.00 4.23 7.61
C ALA A 41 -12.52 4.58 7.33
N GLY A 42 -11.90 3.93 6.34
CA GLY A 42 -10.53 4.23 5.98
C GLY A 42 -9.82 3.11 5.24
N PHE A 43 -8.49 3.10 5.33
CA PHE A 43 -7.62 2.21 4.58
C PHE A 43 -6.58 1.50 5.45
N ARG A 44 -6.10 0.35 4.99
CA ARG A 44 -5.05 -0.45 5.63
C ARG A 44 -3.97 -0.75 4.62
N LEU A 45 -2.76 -0.28 4.88
CA LEU A 45 -1.57 -0.55 4.08
C LEU A 45 -0.85 -1.79 4.59
N TYR A 46 -0.47 -2.64 3.65
CA TYR A 46 0.22 -3.89 3.92
C TYR A 46 1.60 -3.89 3.25
N ALA A 47 2.58 -4.44 3.96
CA ALA A 47 3.90 -4.76 3.43
C ALA A 47 4.18 -6.24 3.67
N ASN A 48 4.53 -7.00 2.63
CA ASN A 48 4.75 -8.45 2.69
C ASN A 48 3.58 -9.19 3.37
N HIS A 49 2.35 -8.82 2.99
CA HIS A 49 1.08 -9.31 3.55
C HIS A 49 0.87 -9.09 5.07
N LYS A 50 1.65 -8.19 5.68
CA LYS A 50 1.46 -7.77 7.07
C LYS A 50 0.95 -6.33 7.12
N LEU A 51 -0.03 -6.06 7.98
CA LEU A 51 -0.52 -4.71 8.24
C LEU A 51 0.62 -3.85 8.80
N VAL A 52 0.92 -2.75 8.13
CA VAL A 52 1.96 -1.80 8.56
C VAL A 52 1.40 -0.45 8.96
N GLN A 53 0.27 -0.04 8.38
CA GLN A 53 -0.35 1.24 8.67
C GLN A 53 -1.86 1.16 8.50
N THR A 54 -2.59 1.83 9.38
CA THR A 54 -4.03 2.08 9.26
C THR A 54 -4.25 3.58 9.10
N PHE A 55 -5.19 3.93 8.23
CA PHE A 55 -5.61 5.30 7.95
C PHE A 55 -7.09 5.40 8.27
N GLU A 56 -7.47 6.32 9.15
CA GLU A 56 -8.86 6.56 9.57
C GLU A 56 -9.53 7.68 8.76
N ASP A 57 -8.83 8.22 7.77
CA ASP A 57 -9.38 9.19 6.83
C ASP A 57 -9.87 8.48 5.56
N PRO A 58 -11.19 8.38 5.33
CA PRO A 58 -11.75 7.75 4.14
C PRO A 58 -11.50 8.56 2.85
N ALA A 59 -11.11 9.83 2.96
CA ALA A 59 -10.77 10.67 1.82
C ALA A 59 -9.28 10.56 1.43
N LEU A 60 -8.45 9.88 2.21
CA LEU A 60 -7.02 9.74 1.93
C LEU A 60 -6.79 8.95 0.64
N ARG A 61 -6.01 9.50 -0.29
CA ARG A 61 -5.63 8.85 -1.56
C ARG A 61 -4.12 8.78 -1.78
N GLU A 62 -3.38 9.44 -0.92
CA GLU A 62 -1.94 9.64 -1.04
C GLU A 62 -1.33 9.62 0.35
N TRP A 63 -0.20 8.94 0.51
CA TRP A 63 0.52 8.94 1.76
C TRP A 63 2.02 8.73 1.54
N THR A 64 2.82 9.50 2.25
CA THR A 64 4.27 9.33 2.30
C THR A 64 4.69 9.15 3.73
N GLY A 65 5.46 8.10 4.02
CA GLY A 65 5.94 7.88 5.36
C GLY A 65 6.96 6.76 5.48
N ARG A 66 7.45 6.59 6.71
CA ARG A 66 8.45 5.59 7.03
C ARG A 66 7.77 4.31 7.48
N ILE A 67 8.19 3.20 6.90
CA ILE A 67 7.69 1.85 7.23
C ILE A 67 8.85 0.89 7.42
N TRP A 68 8.59 -0.26 8.05
CA TRP A 68 9.60 -1.30 8.13
C TRP A 68 9.66 -2.09 6.82
N VAL A 69 10.74 -1.92 6.07
CA VAL A 69 11.07 -2.65 4.85
C VAL A 69 12.39 -3.40 5.01
N LYS A 70 12.51 -4.52 4.28
CA LYS A 70 13.76 -5.28 4.15
C LYS A 70 14.55 -4.82 2.94
N ASP A 71 15.83 -5.16 2.92
CA ASP A 71 16.65 -5.08 1.71
C ASP A 71 16.07 -6.02 0.63
N GLY A 72 16.14 -5.59 -0.63
CA GLY A 72 15.55 -6.24 -1.78
C GLY A 72 14.05 -5.96 -1.94
N ASP A 73 13.33 -6.93 -2.50
CA ASP A 73 11.92 -6.78 -2.91
C ASP A 73 10.96 -6.80 -1.73
N ASN A 74 10.08 -5.80 -1.68
CA ASN A 74 8.98 -5.69 -0.74
C ASN A 74 7.66 -5.60 -1.50
N ILE A 75 6.68 -6.41 -1.11
CA ILE A 75 5.36 -6.44 -1.75
C ILE A 75 4.42 -5.53 -0.98
N PHE A 76 3.76 -4.60 -1.67
CA PHE A 76 2.81 -3.66 -1.10
C PHE A 76 1.42 -3.84 -1.68
N GLY A 77 0.42 -3.53 -0.86
CA GLY A 77 -0.94 -3.32 -1.30
C GLY A 77 -1.78 -2.70 -0.20
N ILE A 78 -3.02 -2.40 -0.53
CA ILE A 78 -3.94 -1.70 0.34
C ILE A 78 -5.32 -2.36 0.33
N THR A 79 -6.02 -2.30 1.46
CA THR A 79 -7.46 -2.58 1.56
C THR A 79 -8.18 -1.34 2.09
N ALA A 80 -9.48 -1.24 1.83
CA ALA A 80 -10.37 -0.35 2.54
C ALA A 80 -11.14 -1.13 3.62
N TYR A 81 -11.61 -0.44 4.67
CA TYR A 81 -12.47 -1.05 5.67
C TYR A 81 -13.67 -0.15 6.00
N THR A 82 -14.82 -0.74 6.32
CA THR A 82 -16.04 -0.01 6.71
C THR A 82 -16.05 0.32 8.21
N ALA A 83 -17.03 1.11 8.67
CA ALA A 83 -17.22 1.42 10.10
C ALA A 83 -17.44 0.16 10.97
N ASP A 84 -18.03 -0.89 10.41
CA ASP A 84 -18.18 -2.20 11.06
C ASP A 84 -16.90 -3.05 11.05
N GLY A 85 -15.82 -2.54 10.44
CA GLY A 85 -14.53 -3.22 10.33
C GLY A 85 -14.44 -4.26 9.22
N LEU A 86 -15.43 -4.32 8.31
CA LEU A 86 -15.39 -5.22 7.16
C LEU A 86 -14.33 -4.73 6.16
N GLU A 87 -13.38 -5.58 5.81
CA GLU A 87 -12.33 -5.27 4.83
C GLU A 87 -12.75 -5.61 3.40
N SER A 88 -12.30 -4.79 2.45
CA SER A 88 -12.39 -5.06 1.02
C SER A 88 -11.43 -6.16 0.57
N ALA A 89 -11.57 -6.60 -0.68
CA ALA A 89 -10.50 -7.33 -1.35
C ALA A 89 -9.21 -6.50 -1.38
N PHE A 90 -8.07 -7.21 -1.43
CA PHE A 90 -6.75 -6.61 -1.59
C PHE A 90 -6.62 -5.92 -2.96
N SER A 91 -5.90 -4.81 -3.00
CA SER A 91 -5.53 -4.15 -4.27
C SER A 91 -4.61 -5.04 -5.12
N ASN A 92 -4.18 -4.52 -6.28
CA ASN A 92 -3.01 -5.08 -6.96
C ASN A 92 -1.78 -5.03 -6.04
N GLU A 93 -0.88 -5.99 -6.24
CA GLU A 93 0.43 -6.01 -5.59
C GLU A 93 1.40 -5.10 -6.33
N VAL A 94 2.16 -4.30 -5.57
CA VAL A 94 3.25 -3.47 -6.09
C VAL A 94 4.55 -3.93 -5.44
N ILE A 95 5.53 -4.31 -6.25
CA ILE A 95 6.84 -4.69 -5.76
C ILE A 95 7.75 -3.47 -5.80
N VAL A 96 8.29 -3.10 -4.65
CA VAL A 96 9.28 -2.03 -4.52
C VAL A 96 10.58 -2.63 -3.99
N ASN A 97 11.65 -2.43 -4.75
CA ASN A 97 12.99 -2.86 -4.37
C ASN A 97 13.69 -1.75 -3.57
N TYR A 98 14.28 -2.12 -2.43
CA TYR A 98 15.12 -1.24 -1.62
C TYR A 98 16.54 -1.79 -1.57
N ASP A 99 17.52 -0.94 -1.87
CA ASP A 99 18.94 -1.27 -1.72
C ASP A 99 19.51 -0.51 -0.52
N PHE A 100 19.87 -1.25 0.53
CA PHE A 100 20.53 -0.76 1.72
C PHE A 100 21.99 -1.20 1.80
N THR A 101 22.53 -1.82 0.74
CA THR A 101 23.92 -2.24 0.69
C THR A 101 24.84 -1.01 0.58
N PRO A 102 25.73 -0.76 1.57
CA PRO A 102 26.67 0.33 1.45
C PRO A 102 27.63 0.06 0.28
N PRO A 103 28.08 1.09 -0.46
CA PRO A 103 29.12 0.92 -1.46
C PRO A 103 30.39 0.36 -0.82
N ALA A 104 31.14 -0.46 -1.57
CA ALA A 104 32.42 -0.97 -1.11
C ALA A 104 33.36 0.18 -0.72
N ALA A 105 34.13 -0.01 0.36
CA ALA A 105 35.11 0.98 0.79
C ALA A 105 36.14 1.22 -0.34
N PRO A 106 36.59 2.48 -0.55
CA PRO A 106 37.60 2.76 -1.54
C PRO A 106 38.91 2.02 -1.21
N ILE A 107 39.51 1.40 -2.22
CA ILE A 107 40.86 0.85 -2.11
C ILE A 107 41.87 1.96 -2.37
N LEU A 108 42.78 2.20 -1.41
CA LEU A 108 43.95 3.06 -1.64
C LEU A 108 45.05 2.19 -2.24
N THR A 109 45.32 2.38 -3.54
CA THR A 109 46.50 1.84 -4.17
C THR A 109 47.65 2.83 -3.95
N GLU A 110 48.61 2.48 -3.11
CA GLU A 110 49.88 3.21 -3.03
C GLU A 110 50.59 3.04 -4.38
N ILE A 111 50.84 4.14 -5.06
CA ILE A 111 51.69 4.16 -6.25
C ILE A 111 53.14 4.18 -5.77
N GLU A 112 53.90 3.12 -6.07
CA GLU A 112 55.36 3.08 -5.87
C GLU A 112 56.09 4.00 -6.85
#